data_AF-A0A848VXE0-F1
#
_entry.id   AF-A0A848VXE0-F1
#
_cell.length_a   1.000
_cell.length_b   1.000
_cell.length_c   1.000
_cell.angle_alpha   90.00
_cell.angle_beta   90.00
_cell.angle_gamma   90.00
#
_symmetry.space_group_name_H-M   'P 1'
#
loop_
_entity.id
_entity.type
_entity.pdbx_description
1 polymer ?
#
loop_
_entity_poly.entity_id
_entity_poly.type
_entity_poly.pdbx_seq_one_letter_code
_entity_poly.pdbx_strand_id
1 'polypeptide(L)'
;MTDAEALLDDLKRPWRHGEHVDARGLVLDEPLVLDGLEVRGFDLSDAVLGAGLSARGTRFRGLAWMRGTTVQGDCDLTGASFRTDFRADRMASGDVMLDACNLQGVLSLAGAKLSSLSLQNALIMANLTLENARIDGTVNLSGAEILGGLWTAQAKLGALIDADADISGRVRLPG
;
A
#
# COMPACT_ATOMS: atom_id res chain seq x y z
N MET A 1 -25.16 8.09 8.93
CA MET A 1 -24.07 7.11 8.89
C MET A 1 -23.91 6.71 7.44
N THR A 2 -22.92 7.29 6.77
CA THR A 2 -22.50 6.87 5.43
C THR A 2 -21.74 5.54 5.52
N ASP A 3 -21.47 4.91 4.38
CA ASP A 3 -20.71 3.66 4.35
C ASP A 3 -19.27 3.89 4.84
N ALA A 4 -18.67 5.05 4.55
CA ALA A 4 -17.35 5.40 5.09
C ALA A 4 -17.39 5.63 6.61
N GLU A 5 -18.43 6.27 7.15
CA GLU A 5 -18.57 6.46 8.60
C GLU A 5 -18.69 5.09 9.32
N ALA A 6 -19.47 4.17 8.76
CA ALA A 6 -19.64 2.82 9.31
C ALA A 6 -18.33 2.02 9.28
N LEU A 7 -17.61 2.06 8.15
CA LEU A 7 -16.30 1.43 8.01
C LEU A 7 -15.31 2.02 9.04
N LEU A 8 -15.26 3.35 9.15
CA LEU A 8 -14.35 4.04 10.04
C LEU A 8 -14.59 3.67 11.50
N ASP A 9 -15.85 3.56 11.92
CA ASP A 9 -16.21 3.15 13.28
C ASP A 9 -15.77 1.71 13.57
N ASP A 10 -15.89 0.78 12.62
CA ASP A 10 -15.39 -0.58 12.83
C ASP A 10 -13.85 -0.63 12.85
N LEU A 11 -13.19 0.09 11.93
CA LEU A 11 -11.72 0.15 11.84
C LEU A 11 -11.07 0.68 13.12
N LYS A 12 -11.73 1.62 13.82
CA LYS A 12 -11.25 2.20 15.09
C LYS A 12 -11.39 1.26 16.30
N ARG A 13 -12.12 0.15 16.17
CA ARG A 13 -12.27 -0.79 17.29
C ARG A 13 -10.94 -1.45 17.62
N PRO A 14 -10.69 -1.80 18.90
CA PRO A 14 -9.43 -2.42 19.30
C PRO A 14 -9.12 -3.67 18.48
N TRP A 15 -7.88 -3.75 17.99
CA TRP A 15 -7.42 -4.92 17.26
C TRP A 15 -7.39 -6.17 18.16
N ARG A 16 -7.82 -7.30 17.59
CA ARG A 16 -7.75 -8.63 18.20
C ARG A 16 -7.10 -9.57 17.19
N HIS A 17 -6.25 -10.47 17.69
CA HIS A 17 -5.51 -11.39 16.85
C HIS A 17 -6.47 -12.25 16.00
N GLY A 18 -6.20 -12.32 14.69
CA GLY A 18 -7.03 -13.07 13.73
C GLY A 18 -8.28 -12.35 13.24
N GLU A 19 -8.69 -11.25 13.87
CA GLU A 19 -9.87 -10.50 13.44
C GLU A 19 -9.52 -9.40 12.43
N HIS A 20 -10.41 -9.21 11.46
CA HIS A 20 -10.38 -8.12 10.49
C HIS A 20 -11.79 -7.70 10.10
N VAL A 21 -11.94 -6.48 9.58
CA VAL A 21 -13.15 -6.01 8.91
C VAL A 21 -13.16 -6.59 7.50
N ASP A 22 -14.20 -7.35 7.14
CA ASP A 22 -14.42 -7.78 5.76
C ASP A 22 -15.28 -6.72 5.06
N ALA A 23 -14.66 -5.99 4.13
CA ALA A 23 -15.28 -4.93 3.34
C ALA A 23 -14.92 -5.09 1.85
N ARG A 24 -14.81 -6.34 1.41
CA ARG A 24 -14.50 -6.65 0.00
C ARG A 24 -15.59 -6.14 -0.93
N GLY A 25 -15.19 -5.58 -2.06
CA GLY A 25 -16.09 -5.01 -3.06
C GLY A 25 -16.84 -3.75 -2.61
N LEU A 26 -16.49 -3.18 -1.45
CA LEU A 26 -17.08 -1.93 -0.96
C LEU A 26 -16.89 -0.80 -2.00
N VAL A 27 -17.90 0.02 -2.20
CA VAL A 27 -17.81 1.24 -3.01
C VAL A 27 -18.00 2.44 -2.09
N LEU A 28 -17.02 3.33 -2.05
CA LEU A 28 -17.09 4.59 -1.32
C LEU A 28 -16.93 5.75 -2.30
N ASP A 29 -17.95 6.59 -2.40
CA ASP A 29 -17.89 7.82 -3.21
C ASP A 29 -17.20 8.95 -2.42
N GLU A 30 -17.30 8.94 -1.10
CA GLU A 30 -16.58 9.83 -0.19
C GLU A 30 -15.14 9.37 0.11
N PRO A 31 -14.23 10.28 0.50
CA PRO A 31 -12.84 9.91 0.77
C PRO A 31 -12.73 9.07 2.04
N LEU A 32 -11.95 7.99 1.99
CA LEU A 32 -11.60 7.22 3.18
C LEU A 32 -10.40 7.88 3.87
N VAL A 33 -10.64 8.49 5.04
CA VAL A 33 -9.60 9.20 5.81
C VAL A 33 -9.30 8.45 7.11
N LEU A 34 -8.08 7.93 7.20
CA LEU A 34 -7.53 7.17 8.33
C LEU A 34 -6.38 7.88 9.05
N ASP A 35 -6.06 9.10 8.65
CA ASP A 35 -4.89 9.86 9.10
C ASP A 35 -4.67 9.83 10.62
N GLY A 36 -3.45 9.43 11.00
CA GLY A 36 -2.99 9.35 12.39
C GLY A 36 -3.68 8.30 13.26
N LEU A 37 -4.64 7.55 12.72
CA LEU A 37 -5.40 6.56 13.47
C LEU A 37 -4.57 5.30 13.72
N GLU A 38 -4.97 4.58 14.75
CA GLU A 38 -4.62 3.17 14.90
C GLU A 38 -5.83 2.34 14.49
N VAL A 39 -5.66 1.45 13.51
CA VAL A 39 -6.76 0.65 12.95
C VAL A 39 -6.51 -0.84 13.09
N ARG A 40 -7.60 -1.59 13.28
CA ARG A 40 -7.60 -3.05 13.22
C ARG A 40 -7.37 -3.55 11.79
N GLY A 41 -7.29 -4.88 11.62
CA GLY A 41 -7.14 -5.46 10.29
C GLY A 41 -8.37 -5.23 9.42
N PHE A 42 -8.19 -5.20 8.10
CA PHE A 42 -9.26 -5.06 7.11
C PHE A 42 -8.91 -5.77 5.81
N ASP A 43 -9.95 -6.24 5.12
CA ASP A 43 -9.89 -6.68 3.74
C ASP A 43 -10.80 -5.79 2.88
N LEU A 44 -10.17 -4.92 2.08
CA LEU A 44 -10.81 -4.05 1.10
C LEU A 44 -10.56 -4.56 -0.33
N SER A 45 -10.32 -5.86 -0.49
CA SER A 45 -10.09 -6.43 -1.83
C SER A 45 -11.27 -6.14 -2.76
N ASP A 46 -10.95 -5.76 -4.00
CA ASP A 46 -11.86 -5.38 -5.07
C ASP A 46 -12.79 -4.19 -4.74
N ALA A 47 -12.49 -3.42 -3.68
CA ALA A 47 -13.20 -2.19 -3.34
C ALA A 47 -12.93 -1.06 -4.36
N VAL A 48 -13.82 -0.06 -4.39
CA VAL A 48 -13.70 1.16 -5.18
C VAL A 48 -13.72 2.36 -4.23
N LEU A 49 -12.62 3.10 -4.17
CA LEU A 49 -12.48 4.35 -3.40
C LEU A 49 -12.53 5.52 -4.39
N GLY A 50 -13.74 6.01 -4.65
CA GLY A 50 -14.05 7.02 -5.67
C GLY A 50 -13.42 8.38 -5.41
N ALA A 51 -13.32 8.78 -4.13
CA ALA A 51 -12.68 10.04 -3.74
C ALA A 51 -11.29 9.88 -3.10
N GLY A 52 -10.71 8.68 -3.15
CA GLY A 52 -9.34 8.44 -2.67
C GLY A 52 -9.24 7.86 -1.26
N LEU A 53 -7.99 7.68 -0.83
CA LEU A 53 -7.57 7.19 0.48
C LEU A 53 -6.48 8.10 1.04
N SER A 54 -6.71 8.64 2.22
CA SER A 54 -5.64 9.22 3.04
C SER A 54 -5.47 8.39 4.30
N ALA A 55 -4.27 7.88 4.52
CA ALA A 55 -3.90 7.08 5.67
C ALA A 55 -2.54 7.53 6.22
N ARG A 56 -2.28 8.83 6.19
CA ARG A 56 -1.01 9.43 6.59
C ARG A 56 -0.73 9.16 8.06
N GLY A 57 0.43 8.60 8.38
CA GLY A 57 0.79 8.27 9.77
C GLY A 57 -0.09 7.20 10.45
N THR A 58 -0.92 6.47 9.69
CA THR A 58 -1.81 5.44 10.23
C THR A 58 -1.01 4.25 10.76
N ARG A 59 -1.46 3.65 11.86
CA ARG A 59 -0.91 2.40 12.41
C ARG A 59 -1.83 1.22 12.11
N PHE A 60 -1.46 0.40 11.16
CA PHE A 60 -2.15 -0.83 10.79
C PHE A 60 -1.70 -1.99 11.67
N ARG A 61 -2.55 -2.40 12.61
CA ARG A 61 -2.21 -3.43 13.61
C ARG A 61 -2.37 -4.86 13.11
N GLY A 62 -3.21 -5.07 12.11
CA GLY A 62 -3.55 -6.39 11.58
C GLY A 62 -3.34 -6.48 10.07
N LEU A 63 -4.11 -7.38 9.47
CA LEU A 63 -4.20 -7.60 8.03
C LEU A 63 -4.56 -6.30 7.30
N ALA A 64 -3.82 -5.92 6.26
CA ALA A 64 -4.09 -4.74 5.44
C ALA A 64 -4.12 -5.14 3.97
N TRP A 65 -5.29 -5.54 3.48
CA TRP A 65 -5.47 -6.04 2.11
C TRP A 65 -6.31 -5.08 1.27
N MET A 66 -5.79 -4.77 0.09
CA MET A 66 -6.37 -3.89 -0.93
C MET A 66 -6.17 -4.51 -2.32
N ARG A 67 -6.32 -5.84 -2.43
CA ARG A 67 -6.06 -6.55 -3.68
C ARG A 67 -7.14 -6.23 -4.69
N GLY A 68 -6.79 -5.79 -5.89
CA GLY A 68 -7.76 -5.43 -6.92
C GLY A 68 -8.54 -4.15 -6.62
N THR A 69 -8.22 -3.42 -5.54
CA THR A 69 -8.88 -2.16 -5.21
C THR A 69 -8.63 -1.12 -6.31
N THR A 70 -9.65 -0.34 -6.64
CA THR A 70 -9.54 0.83 -7.51
C THR A 70 -9.61 2.10 -6.68
N VAL A 71 -8.60 2.96 -6.76
CA VAL A 71 -8.58 4.27 -6.09
C VAL A 71 -8.56 5.34 -7.18
N GLN A 72 -9.62 6.13 -7.25
CA GLN A 72 -9.79 7.14 -8.32
C GLN A 72 -9.26 8.52 -7.91
N GLY A 73 -9.23 8.82 -6.60
CA GLY A 73 -8.59 10.00 -6.03
C GLY A 73 -7.15 9.73 -5.56
N ASP A 74 -6.65 10.61 -4.70
CA ASP A 74 -5.30 10.48 -4.12
C ASP A 74 -5.19 9.21 -3.27
N CYS A 75 -4.01 8.58 -3.29
CA CYS A 75 -3.69 7.44 -2.44
C CYS A 75 -2.42 7.77 -1.63
N ASP A 76 -2.62 8.33 -0.43
CA ASP A 76 -1.55 8.80 0.45
C ASP A 76 -1.46 7.96 1.72
N LEU A 77 -0.38 7.18 1.86
CA LEU A 77 -0.03 6.40 3.04
C LEU A 77 1.31 6.85 3.63
N THR A 78 1.70 8.10 3.39
CA THR A 78 2.97 8.66 3.88
C THR A 78 3.09 8.52 5.40
N GLY A 79 4.21 7.99 5.87
CA GLY A 79 4.50 7.79 7.29
C GLY A 79 3.67 6.68 7.96
N ALA A 80 2.88 5.91 7.20
CA ALA A 80 2.10 4.81 7.76
C ALA A 80 3.00 3.68 8.28
N SER A 81 2.52 2.95 9.29
CA SER A 81 3.21 1.78 9.84
C SER A 81 2.32 0.55 9.77
N PHE A 82 2.89 -0.57 9.34
CA PHE A 82 2.17 -1.83 9.21
C PHE A 82 2.90 -2.90 10.02
N ARG A 83 2.18 -3.51 10.94
CA ARG A 83 2.69 -4.63 11.73
C ARG A 83 2.85 -5.92 10.93
N THR A 84 2.16 -6.02 9.80
CA THR A 84 2.16 -7.20 8.93
C THR A 84 2.34 -6.78 7.48
N ASP A 85 2.01 -7.66 6.54
CA ASP A 85 2.05 -7.37 5.11
C ASP A 85 1.04 -6.27 4.72
N PHE A 86 1.43 -5.46 3.73
CA PHE A 86 0.49 -4.64 2.96
C PHE A 86 0.34 -5.25 1.57
N ARG A 87 -0.87 -5.73 1.25
CA ARG A 87 -1.16 -6.47 0.01
C ARG A 87 -2.10 -5.68 -0.88
N ALA A 88 -1.55 -5.00 -1.87
CA ALA A 88 -2.24 -4.21 -2.89
C ALA A 88 -2.04 -4.81 -4.30
N ASP A 89 -2.01 -6.15 -4.37
CA ASP A 89 -1.87 -6.89 -5.63
C ASP A 89 -3.01 -6.51 -6.59
N ARG A 90 -2.69 -6.24 -7.87
CA ARG A 90 -3.66 -5.81 -8.89
C ARG A 90 -4.40 -4.50 -8.61
N MET A 91 -3.96 -3.70 -7.62
CA MET A 91 -4.53 -2.38 -7.37
C MET A 91 -4.44 -1.50 -8.61
N ALA A 92 -5.47 -0.70 -8.87
CA ALA A 92 -5.46 0.36 -9.88
C ALA A 92 -5.57 1.72 -9.19
N SER A 93 -4.63 2.63 -9.46
CA SER A 93 -4.62 3.97 -8.84
C SER A 93 -3.92 4.98 -9.73
N GLY A 94 -4.12 6.26 -9.40
CA GLY A 94 -3.21 7.33 -9.81
C GLY A 94 -1.84 7.16 -9.16
N ASP A 95 -1.38 8.21 -8.50
CA ASP A 95 -0.15 8.17 -7.71
C ASP A 95 -0.39 7.46 -6.38
N VAL A 96 0.61 6.71 -5.91
CA VAL A 96 0.61 6.07 -4.58
C VAL A 96 1.82 6.54 -3.80
N MET A 97 1.59 7.20 -2.67
CA MET A 97 2.63 7.71 -1.78
C MET A 97 2.75 6.81 -0.54
N LEU A 98 3.92 6.18 -0.37
CA LEU A 98 4.30 5.35 0.77
C LEU A 98 5.62 5.86 1.39
N ASP A 99 5.92 7.15 1.19
CA ASP A 99 7.12 7.78 1.70
C ASP A 99 7.19 7.67 3.23
N ALA A 100 8.38 7.42 3.76
CA ALA A 100 8.66 7.24 5.18
C ALA A 100 7.78 6.18 5.88
N CYS A 101 7.20 5.23 5.14
CA CYS A 101 6.43 4.15 5.74
C CYS A 101 7.34 3.13 6.44
N ASN A 102 6.79 2.40 7.42
CA ASN A 102 7.47 1.29 8.08
C ASN A 102 6.63 0.02 7.97
N LEU A 103 7.12 -0.96 7.21
CA LEU A 103 6.46 -2.21 6.93
C LEU A 103 7.24 -3.38 7.53
N GLN A 104 6.67 -4.04 8.55
CA GLN A 104 7.29 -5.24 9.14
C GLN A 104 7.20 -6.47 8.22
N GLY A 105 6.19 -6.49 7.34
CA GLY A 105 5.94 -7.58 6.41
C GLY A 105 6.32 -7.25 4.97
N VAL A 106 5.70 -7.97 4.04
CA VAL A 106 5.87 -7.82 2.59
C VAL A 106 5.03 -6.66 2.07
N LEU A 107 5.63 -5.81 1.22
CA LEU A 107 4.91 -4.87 0.36
C LEU A 107 4.64 -5.57 -0.98
N SER A 108 3.37 -5.83 -1.26
CA SER A 108 2.97 -6.54 -2.48
C SER A 108 2.11 -5.65 -3.35
N LEU A 109 2.63 -5.27 -4.51
CA LEU A 109 1.95 -4.54 -5.58
C LEU A 109 1.99 -5.35 -6.88
N ALA A 110 1.99 -6.68 -6.76
CA ALA A 110 2.11 -7.56 -7.90
C ALA A 110 0.93 -7.35 -8.87
N GLY A 111 1.22 -7.10 -10.14
CA GLY A 111 0.21 -6.80 -11.15
C GLY A 111 -0.52 -5.46 -10.98
N ALA A 112 -0.07 -4.58 -10.09
CA ALA A 112 -0.68 -3.26 -9.90
C ALA A 112 -0.55 -2.39 -11.15
N LYS A 113 -1.49 -1.46 -11.33
CA LYS A 113 -1.54 -0.48 -12.42
C LYS A 113 -1.59 0.92 -11.83
N LEU A 114 -0.46 1.61 -11.81
CA LEU A 114 -0.29 2.89 -11.12
C LEU A 114 0.21 3.97 -12.09
N SER A 115 -0.08 5.23 -11.79
CA SER A 115 0.57 6.36 -12.46
C SER A 115 2.00 6.53 -11.97
N SER A 116 2.22 6.55 -10.65
CA SER A 116 3.55 6.53 -10.04
C SER A 116 3.51 5.87 -8.66
N LEU A 117 4.70 5.53 -8.14
CA LEU A 117 4.89 4.95 -6.81
C LEU A 117 6.06 5.63 -6.12
N SER A 118 5.82 6.19 -4.95
CA SER A 118 6.86 6.79 -4.11
C SER A 118 7.01 6.01 -2.81
N LEU A 119 8.25 5.64 -2.49
CA LEU A 119 8.68 4.88 -1.30
C LEU A 119 9.92 5.54 -0.69
N GLN A 120 10.04 6.86 -0.79
CA GLN A 120 11.23 7.58 -0.34
C GLN A 120 11.41 7.40 1.17
N ASN A 121 12.60 7.01 1.60
CA ASN A 121 12.92 6.75 3.01
C ASN A 121 11.99 5.71 3.67
N ALA A 122 11.35 4.83 2.89
CA ALA A 122 10.55 3.75 3.43
C ALA A 122 11.43 2.62 3.99
N LEU A 123 11.01 2.01 5.10
CA LEU A 123 11.60 0.79 5.64
C LEU A 123 10.67 -0.41 5.38
N ILE A 124 11.16 -1.40 4.64
CA ILE A 124 10.47 -2.66 4.36
C ILE A 124 11.33 -3.79 4.91
N MET A 125 10.89 -4.39 6.03
CA MET A 125 11.66 -5.42 6.73
C MET A 125 11.65 -6.78 6.02
N ALA A 126 10.76 -6.97 5.04
CA ALA A 126 10.74 -8.15 4.18
C ALA A 126 10.89 -7.74 2.71
N ASN A 127 10.03 -8.24 1.84
CA ASN A 127 10.16 -8.11 0.39
C ASN A 127 9.29 -6.97 -0.16
N LEU A 128 9.79 -6.29 -1.19
CA LEU A 128 8.99 -5.47 -2.11
C LEU A 128 8.79 -6.25 -3.41
N THR A 129 7.55 -6.55 -3.78
CA THR A 129 7.23 -7.12 -5.10
C THR A 129 6.39 -6.18 -5.94
N LEU A 130 6.90 -5.91 -7.14
CA LEU A 130 6.26 -5.22 -8.27
C LEU A 130 6.14 -6.18 -9.47
N GLU A 131 6.18 -7.50 -9.25
CA GLU A 131 6.12 -8.48 -10.34
C GLU A 131 4.86 -8.27 -11.18
N ASN A 132 5.00 -8.23 -12.51
CA ASN A 132 3.93 -7.93 -13.46
C ASN A 132 3.25 -6.56 -13.31
N ALA A 133 3.75 -5.68 -12.43
CA ALA A 133 3.18 -4.35 -12.27
C ALA A 133 3.41 -3.50 -13.52
N ARG A 134 2.48 -2.57 -13.77
CA ARG A 134 2.61 -1.53 -14.76
C ARG A 134 2.53 -0.19 -14.04
N ILE A 135 3.64 0.54 -14.01
CA ILE A 135 3.73 1.86 -13.40
C ILE A 135 4.20 2.78 -14.51
N ASP A 136 3.28 3.59 -15.04
CA ASP A 136 3.52 4.36 -16.27
C ASP A 136 4.58 5.47 -16.07
N GLY A 137 4.66 6.01 -14.86
CA GLY A 137 5.64 7.00 -14.44
C GLY A 137 6.77 6.42 -13.58
N THR A 138 7.16 7.18 -12.57
CA THR A 138 8.33 6.88 -11.74
C THR A 138 7.99 5.93 -10.60
N VAL A 139 8.90 4.98 -10.35
CA VAL A 139 9.06 4.31 -9.05
C VAL A 139 10.24 4.96 -8.33
N ASN A 140 9.98 5.63 -7.21
CA ASN A 140 11.01 6.32 -6.43
C ASN A 140 11.29 5.58 -5.12
N LEU A 141 12.46 4.95 -5.05
CA LEU A 141 12.98 4.22 -3.89
C LEU A 141 14.07 5.03 -3.16
N SER A 142 14.18 6.34 -3.38
CA SER A 142 15.31 7.11 -2.85
C SER A 142 15.41 7.00 -1.33
N GLY A 143 16.56 6.57 -0.81
CA GLY A 143 16.79 6.34 0.61
C GLY A 143 15.96 5.21 1.24
N ALA A 144 15.28 4.38 0.45
CA ALA A 144 14.50 3.25 0.97
C ALA A 144 15.42 2.13 1.48
N GLU A 145 15.03 1.50 2.59
CA GLU A 145 15.69 0.31 3.14
C GLU A 145 14.78 -0.92 2.96
N ILE A 146 15.23 -1.91 2.20
CA ILE A 146 14.50 -3.15 1.91
C ILE A 146 15.34 -4.34 2.37
N LEU A 147 15.06 -4.84 3.57
CA LEU A 147 15.89 -5.85 4.22
C LEU A 147 15.77 -7.24 3.58
N GLY A 148 14.63 -7.51 2.93
CA GLY A 148 14.39 -8.75 2.19
C GLY A 148 14.89 -8.66 0.76
N GLY A 149 14.18 -8.00 -0.13
CA GLY A 149 14.63 -7.81 -1.50
C GLY A 149 13.65 -7.09 -2.40
N LEU A 150 13.98 -7.03 -3.68
CA LEU A 150 13.19 -6.34 -4.70
C LEU A 150 12.90 -7.28 -5.87
N TRP A 151 11.63 -7.52 -6.16
CA TRP A 151 11.16 -8.38 -7.24
C TRP A 151 10.37 -7.57 -8.26
N THR A 152 10.90 -7.45 -9.47
CA THR A 152 10.25 -6.67 -10.55
C THR A 152 10.15 -7.48 -11.84
N ALA A 153 10.10 -8.81 -11.74
CA ALA A 153 9.98 -9.68 -12.90
C ALA A 153 8.75 -9.30 -13.73
N GLN A 154 8.95 -9.07 -15.03
CA GLN A 154 7.91 -8.64 -15.99
C GLN A 154 7.22 -7.31 -15.65
N ALA A 155 7.77 -6.53 -14.71
CA ALA A 155 7.28 -5.19 -14.43
C ALA A 155 7.57 -4.25 -15.60
N LYS A 156 6.66 -3.31 -15.86
CA LYS A 156 6.85 -2.22 -16.81
C LYS A 156 6.84 -0.93 -16.01
N LEU A 157 8.03 -0.34 -15.85
CA LEU A 157 8.23 0.89 -15.08
C LEU A 157 8.64 2.00 -16.05
N GLY A 158 8.00 3.17 -15.98
CA GLY A 158 8.39 4.33 -16.77
C GLY A 158 9.80 4.80 -16.41
N ALA A 159 10.09 4.87 -15.12
CA ALA A 159 11.44 5.09 -14.58
C ALA A 159 11.59 4.42 -13.21
N LEU A 160 12.84 4.12 -12.85
CA LEU A 160 13.22 3.68 -11.50
C LEU A 160 14.29 4.64 -10.98
N ILE A 161 14.03 5.25 -9.82
CA ILE A 161 14.99 6.08 -9.08
C ILE A 161 15.30 5.33 -7.79
N ASP A 162 16.55 4.94 -7.60
CA ASP A 162 17.02 4.12 -6.47
C ASP A 162 18.23 4.77 -5.77
N ALA A 163 18.34 6.10 -5.85
CA ALA A 163 19.39 6.86 -5.20
C ALA A 163 19.42 6.56 -3.69
N ASP A 164 20.56 6.06 -3.19
CA ASP A 164 20.75 5.67 -1.80
C ASP A 164 19.79 4.58 -1.27
N ALA A 165 19.13 3.82 -2.16
CA ALA A 165 18.35 2.67 -1.74
C ALA A 165 19.26 1.53 -1.25
N ASP A 166 18.99 0.99 -0.07
CA ASP A 166 19.66 -0.20 0.45
C ASP A 166 18.72 -1.42 0.31
N ILE A 167 19.17 -2.43 -0.43
CA ILE A 167 18.43 -3.68 -0.61
C ILE A 167 19.33 -4.84 -0.18
N SER A 168 19.07 -5.37 1.01
CA SER A 168 20.01 -6.32 1.65
C SER A 168 19.98 -7.73 1.06
N GLY A 169 18.86 -8.15 0.45
CA GLY A 169 18.77 -9.46 -0.20
C GLY A 169 18.59 -9.39 -1.71
N ARG A 170 17.78 -10.28 -2.30
CA ARG A 170 17.83 -10.50 -3.75
C ARG A 170 17.16 -9.35 -4.50
N VAL A 171 17.87 -8.82 -5.50
CA VAL A 171 17.32 -7.90 -6.50
C VAL A 171 17.05 -8.65 -7.81
N ARG A 172 15.84 -8.53 -8.33
CA ARG A 172 15.45 -8.93 -9.69
C ARG A 172 14.88 -7.70 -10.38
N LEU A 173 15.68 -7.10 -11.27
CA LEU A 173 15.28 -5.95 -12.09
C LEU A 173 14.36 -6.37 -13.26
N PRO A 174 13.64 -5.43 -13.90
CA PRO A 174 12.80 -5.75 -15.05
C PRO A 174 13.65 -6.36 -16.17
N GLY A 175 13.15 -7.42 -16.79
CA GLY A 175 13.78 -8.08 -17.95
C GLY A 175 13.22 -7.60 -19.27
#